data_AF-A0A1J4W412-F1
#
_entry.id   AF-A0A1J4W412-F1
#
_cell.length_a   1.000
_cell.length_b   1.000
_cell.length_c   1.000
_cell.angle_alpha   90.00
_cell.angle_beta   90.00
_cell.angle_gamma   90.00
#
_symmetry.space_group_name_H-M   'P 1'
#
loop_
_entity.id
_entity.type
_entity.pdbx_description
1 polymer ?
#
loop_
_entity_poly.entity_id
_entity_poly.type
_entity_poly.pdbx_seq_one_letter_code
_entity_poly.pdbx_strand_id
1 'polypeptide(L)'
;MRGKRGLQHVEFIVSFVVFVSFLALAFYFFSPVRGDRIVDSTLFYTFDEITDNATVRLATYSLNMDKNLQENVVGIPFPEEAGLGVRAENQDGIVRGSGFDESNVYINRGGDSFFFLFFSEEYPDSGVRGNILSSDNYTVSSSEERYVYSENKILYLKGIYDSDSGYEKLKKEFNLPVRSSFGFVVEFDDGTKISAEKNIPEGLEVFSEDKRIEILKKNGKIEFANLRVIIW
;
A
#
# COMPACT_ATOMS: atom_id res chain seq x y z
N MET A 1 54.99 34.61 -51.84
CA MET A 1 54.12 34.61 -50.62
C MET A 1 52.71 35.04 -51.01
N ARG A 2 51.94 34.15 -51.63
CA ARG A 2 50.55 34.39 -52.07
C ARG A 2 49.82 33.06 -51.89
N GLY A 3 48.75 33.05 -51.11
CA GLY A 3 47.89 31.86 -50.96
C GLY A 3 47.47 31.46 -49.53
N LYS A 4 48.12 31.97 -48.47
CA LYS A 4 47.80 31.50 -47.10
C LYS A 4 46.53 32.10 -46.47
N ARG A 5 46.00 33.21 -46.99
CA ARG A 5 44.80 33.87 -46.41
C ARG A 5 43.49 33.09 -46.67
N GLY A 6 43.40 32.29 -47.74
CA GLY A 6 42.20 31.50 -48.03
C GLY A 6 42.07 30.24 -47.16
N LEU A 7 43.21 29.59 -46.86
CA LEU A 7 43.25 28.36 -46.05
C LEU A 7 42.73 28.56 -44.62
N GLN A 8 43.04 29.72 -44.01
CA GLN A 8 42.59 30.03 -42.65
C GLN A 8 41.06 30.20 -42.55
N HIS A 9 40.42 30.74 -43.59
CA HIS A 9 38.96 30.84 -43.64
C HIS A 9 38.30 29.46 -43.79
N VAL A 10 38.89 28.58 -44.60
CA VAL A 10 38.37 27.21 -44.77
C VAL A 10 38.45 26.44 -43.45
N GLU A 11 39.58 26.53 -42.74
CA GLU A 11 39.76 25.87 -41.44
C GLU A 11 38.76 26.38 -40.38
N PHE A 12 38.50 27.69 -40.36
CA PHE A 12 37.49 28.27 -39.48
C PHE A 12 36.08 27.77 -39.81
N ILE A 13 35.71 27.74 -41.10
CA ILE A 13 34.39 27.26 -41.54
C ILE A 13 34.20 25.78 -41.16
N VAL A 14 35.21 24.94 -41.40
CA VAL A 14 35.15 23.51 -41.06
C VAL A 14 35.02 23.32 -39.55
N SER A 15 35.82 24.03 -38.75
CA SER A 15 35.75 23.95 -37.28
C SER A 15 34.39 24.41 -36.75
N PHE A 16 33.81 25.46 -37.33
CA PHE A 16 32.49 25.95 -36.97
C PHE A 16 31.39 24.94 -37.30
N VAL A 17 31.44 24.31 -38.48
CA VAL A 17 30.46 23.27 -38.88
C VAL A 17 30.55 22.06 -37.94
N VAL A 18 31.76 21.60 -37.61
CA VAL A 18 31.96 20.49 -36.66
C VAL A 18 31.43 20.86 -35.28
N PHE A 19 31.68 22.10 -34.81
CA PHE A 19 31.19 22.56 -33.52
C PHE A 19 29.66 22.65 -33.47
N VAL A 20 29.01 23.23 -34.48
CA VAL A 20 27.54 23.29 -34.56
C VAL A 20 26.94 21.89 -34.65
N SER A 21 27.57 20.97 -35.37
CA SER A 21 27.15 19.56 -35.46
C SER A 21 27.28 18.86 -34.11
N PHE A 22 28.37 19.10 -33.38
CA PHE A 22 28.56 18.60 -32.02
C PHE A 22 27.51 19.16 -31.06
N LEU A 23 27.19 20.46 -31.14
CA LEU A 23 26.13 21.06 -30.33
C LEU A 23 24.76 20.46 -30.68
N ALA A 24 24.45 20.25 -31.95
CA ALA A 24 23.20 19.61 -32.36
C ALA A 24 23.09 18.18 -31.83
N LEU A 25 24.18 17.40 -31.88
CA LEU A 25 24.25 16.07 -31.28
C LEU A 25 24.14 16.12 -29.76
N ALA A 26 24.82 17.05 -29.10
CA ALA A 26 24.73 17.25 -27.66
C ALA A 26 23.28 17.60 -27.27
N PHE A 27 22.63 18.53 -27.96
CA PHE A 27 21.22 18.84 -27.75
C PHE A 27 20.30 17.67 -28.09
N TYR A 28 20.63 16.82 -29.06
CA TYR A 28 19.85 15.61 -29.35
C TYR A 28 19.95 14.55 -28.24
N PHE A 29 21.15 14.29 -27.73
CA PHE A 29 21.41 13.31 -26.66
C PHE A 29 20.99 13.82 -25.28
N PHE A 30 21.24 15.09 -24.99
CA PHE A 30 20.86 15.75 -23.75
C PHE A 30 19.51 16.45 -23.83
N SER A 31 18.76 16.28 -24.92
CA SER A 31 17.42 16.85 -25.05
C SER A 31 16.61 16.42 -23.84
N PRO A 32 16.25 17.33 -22.92
CA PRO A 32 15.42 17.00 -21.76
C PRO A 32 13.97 16.68 -22.16
N VAL A 33 13.69 16.59 -23.46
CA VAL A 33 12.38 16.33 -24.07
C VAL A 33 11.95 14.87 -23.92
N ARG A 34 12.83 13.96 -23.47
CA ARG A 34 12.39 12.61 -23.04
C ARG A 34 11.74 12.71 -21.66
N GLY A 35 10.47 13.15 -21.63
CA GLY A 35 9.66 13.33 -20.44
C GLY A 35 9.40 12.03 -19.65
N ASP A 36 9.59 10.87 -20.28
CA ASP A 36 9.26 9.54 -19.77
C ASP A 36 9.87 9.28 -18.37
N ARG A 37 11.13 9.67 -18.13
CA ARG A 37 11.78 9.46 -16.83
C ARG A 37 11.11 10.17 -15.66
N ILE A 38 10.53 11.35 -15.90
CA ILE A 38 9.83 12.09 -14.85
C ILE A 38 8.50 11.39 -14.55
N VAL A 39 7.84 10.84 -15.57
CA VAL A 39 6.56 10.17 -15.42
C VAL A 39 6.71 8.85 -14.67
N ASP A 40 7.68 8.01 -15.03
CA ASP A 40 7.97 6.76 -14.32
C ASP A 40 8.26 7.01 -12.84
N SER A 41 9.06 8.05 -12.53
CA SER A 41 9.37 8.42 -11.15
C SER A 41 8.12 8.91 -10.40
N THR A 42 7.25 9.65 -11.08
CA THR A 42 5.99 10.13 -10.49
C THR A 42 5.02 8.97 -10.26
N LEU A 43 4.96 7.99 -11.16
CA LEU A 43 4.13 6.79 -11.05
C LEU A 43 4.55 5.94 -9.87
N PHE A 44 5.84 5.62 -9.79
CA PHE A 44 6.41 4.88 -8.67
C PHE A 44 6.16 5.60 -7.34
N TYR A 45 6.43 6.91 -7.27
CA TYR A 45 6.21 7.68 -6.06
C TYR A 45 4.73 7.73 -5.65
N THR A 46 3.82 7.93 -6.60
CA THR A 46 2.37 7.93 -6.33
C THR A 46 1.92 6.56 -5.82
N PHE A 47 2.47 5.49 -6.39
CA PHE A 47 2.18 4.13 -5.95
C PHE A 47 2.63 3.88 -4.50
N ASP A 48 3.84 4.33 -4.15
CA ASP A 48 4.39 4.23 -2.79
C ASP A 48 3.53 5.03 -1.80
N GLU A 49 3.19 6.29 -2.10
CA GLU A 49 2.35 7.11 -1.24
C GLU A 49 0.95 6.53 -1.03
N ILE A 50 0.33 5.98 -2.09
CA ILE A 50 -0.95 5.27 -1.95
C ILE A 50 -0.76 4.04 -1.05
N THR A 51 0.32 3.29 -1.20
CA THR A 51 0.61 2.10 -0.40
C THR A 51 0.80 2.44 1.07
N ASP A 52 1.60 3.46 1.38
CA ASP A 52 1.88 3.87 2.75
C ASP A 52 0.61 4.36 3.47
N ASN A 53 -0.25 5.07 2.75
CA ASN A 53 -1.52 5.57 3.31
C ASN A 53 -2.65 4.53 3.28
N ALA A 54 -2.53 3.46 2.50
CA ALA A 54 -3.53 2.41 2.38
C ALA A 54 -3.24 1.17 3.25
N THR A 55 -2.04 1.04 3.81
CA THR A 55 -1.65 -0.16 4.56
C THR A 55 -1.85 -0.04 6.06
N VAL A 56 -2.04 -1.20 6.69
CA VAL A 56 -2.17 -1.38 8.14
C VAL A 56 -1.25 -2.49 8.59
N ARG A 57 -0.77 -2.37 9.82
CA ARG A 57 -0.04 -3.44 10.51
C ARG A 57 -1.00 -4.59 10.79
N LEU A 58 -0.56 -5.80 10.50
CA LEU A 58 -1.24 -7.05 10.82
C LEU A 58 -0.25 -7.99 11.50
N ALA A 59 -0.46 -8.23 12.79
CA ALA A 59 0.29 -9.24 13.53
C ALA A 59 -0.55 -10.52 13.64
N THR A 60 0.05 -11.67 13.37
CA THR A 60 -0.59 -12.98 13.40
C THR A 60 0.11 -13.88 14.40
N TYR A 61 -0.63 -14.54 15.28
CA TYR A 61 -0.10 -15.48 16.26
C TYR A 61 -0.83 -16.82 16.17
N SER A 62 -0.08 -17.92 16.25
CA SER A 62 -0.67 -19.25 16.42
C SER A 62 -0.73 -19.60 17.90
N LEU A 63 -1.92 -19.89 18.40
CA LEU A 63 -2.21 -20.18 19.79
C LEU A 63 -2.73 -21.62 19.93
N ASN A 64 -2.09 -22.39 20.80
CA ASN A 64 -2.55 -23.71 21.23
C ASN A 64 -2.94 -23.67 22.71
N MET A 65 -4.00 -24.35 23.10
CA MET A 65 -4.54 -24.40 24.46
C MET A 65 -4.83 -25.82 24.89
N ASP A 66 -4.81 -26.08 26.20
CA ASP A 66 -5.20 -27.39 26.72
C ASP A 66 -6.66 -27.73 26.37
N LYS A 67 -6.86 -28.94 25.83
CA LYS A 67 -8.16 -29.49 25.46
C LYS A 67 -9.06 -29.74 26.66
N ASN A 68 -8.49 -29.89 27.86
CA ASN A 68 -9.25 -30.22 29.07
C ASN A 68 -9.84 -28.99 29.80
N LEU A 69 -9.52 -27.78 29.34
CA LEU A 69 -10.05 -26.53 29.87
C LEU A 69 -11.58 -26.48 29.76
N GLN A 70 -12.26 -26.25 30.89
CA GLN A 70 -13.72 -26.23 30.98
C GLN A 70 -14.31 -24.87 30.57
N GLU A 71 -13.52 -23.80 30.64
CA GLU A 71 -13.95 -22.46 30.30
C GLU A 71 -14.07 -22.30 28.77
N ASN A 72 -15.24 -21.81 28.34
CA ASN A 72 -15.49 -21.45 26.95
C ASN A 72 -14.87 -20.10 26.59
N VAL A 73 -14.84 -19.13 27.51
CA VAL A 73 -14.24 -17.83 27.26
C VAL A 73 -13.01 -17.66 28.14
N VAL A 74 -11.87 -17.46 27.51
CA VAL A 74 -10.56 -17.43 28.16
C VAL A 74 -9.81 -16.16 27.79
N GLY A 75 -9.03 -15.62 28.73
CA GLY A 75 -8.13 -14.49 28.56
C GLY A 75 -6.67 -14.93 28.51
N ILE A 76 -5.88 -14.35 27.62
CA ILE A 76 -4.46 -14.64 27.45
C ILE A 76 -3.68 -13.33 27.39
N PRO A 77 -2.61 -13.15 28.18
CA PRO A 77 -1.78 -11.95 28.12
C PRO A 77 -1.08 -11.78 26.76
N PHE A 78 -1.30 -10.64 26.11
CA PHE A 78 -0.62 -10.15 24.90
C PHE A 78 -0.32 -8.65 25.06
N PRO A 79 0.62 -8.27 25.95
CA PRO A 79 0.91 -6.85 26.21
C PRO A 79 1.52 -6.12 25.00
N GLU A 80 2.15 -6.84 24.08
CA GLU A 80 2.80 -6.27 22.88
C GLU A 80 1.78 -5.76 21.84
N GLU A 81 0.53 -6.21 21.91
CA GLU A 81 -0.55 -5.84 20.99
C GLU A 81 -1.57 -4.89 21.64
N ALA A 82 -1.15 -4.20 22.71
CA ALA A 82 -1.99 -3.29 23.47
C ALA A 82 -2.63 -2.21 22.58
N GLY A 83 -3.96 -2.13 22.63
CA GLY A 83 -4.74 -1.12 21.91
C GLY A 83 -5.16 -1.51 20.48
N LEU A 84 -4.80 -2.71 20.01
CA LEU A 84 -5.30 -3.24 18.74
C LEU A 84 -6.57 -4.06 18.93
N GLY A 85 -7.39 -4.11 17.88
CA GLY A 85 -8.47 -5.08 17.79
C GLY A 85 -7.93 -6.47 17.48
N VAL A 86 -8.69 -7.50 17.85
CA VAL A 86 -8.30 -8.90 17.65
C VAL A 86 -9.41 -9.69 16.98
N ARG A 87 -9.03 -10.48 15.99
CA ARG A 87 -9.86 -11.50 15.34
C ARG A 87 -9.25 -12.87 15.63
N ALA A 88 -10.05 -13.77 16.20
CA ALA A 88 -9.65 -15.16 16.42
C ALA A 88 -10.34 -16.09 15.41
N GLU A 89 -9.56 -16.92 14.73
CA GLU A 89 -10.05 -17.97 13.84
C GLU A 89 -9.54 -19.33 14.31
N ASN A 90 -10.38 -20.36 14.27
CA ASN A 90 -9.94 -21.72 14.55
C ASN A 90 -9.24 -22.35 13.31
N GLN A 91 -8.79 -23.60 13.43
CA GLN A 91 -8.14 -24.33 12.33
C GLN A 91 -8.99 -24.49 11.06
N ASP A 92 -10.32 -24.40 11.19
CA ASP A 92 -11.28 -24.54 10.08
C ASP A 92 -11.61 -23.17 9.44
N GLY A 93 -10.97 -22.08 9.88
CA GLY A 93 -11.24 -20.72 9.44
C GLY A 93 -12.55 -20.14 9.99
N ILE A 94 -13.12 -20.76 11.03
CA ILE A 94 -14.33 -20.27 11.68
C ILE A 94 -13.93 -19.16 12.65
N VAL A 95 -14.47 -17.96 12.42
CA VAL A 95 -14.29 -16.81 13.29
C VAL A 95 -15.00 -17.05 14.62
N ARG A 96 -14.27 -16.87 15.72
CA ARG A 96 -14.82 -16.87 17.07
C ARG A 96 -14.87 -15.45 17.62
N GLY A 97 -15.80 -15.22 18.55
CA GLY A 97 -15.86 -13.94 19.26
C GLY A 97 -14.57 -13.71 20.01
N SER A 98 -13.94 -12.56 19.77
CA SER A 98 -12.66 -12.18 20.37
C SER A 98 -12.62 -10.70 20.73
N GLY A 99 -12.02 -10.37 21.86
CA GLY A 99 -11.90 -9.00 22.34
C GLY A 99 -10.55 -8.75 22.97
N PHE A 100 -10.18 -7.49 23.11
CA PHE A 100 -8.93 -7.09 23.74
C PHE A 100 -9.22 -6.17 24.93
N ASP A 101 -8.49 -6.31 26.02
CA ASP A 101 -8.56 -5.43 27.20
C ASP A 101 -7.19 -5.16 27.75
N GLU A 102 -6.72 -3.91 27.63
CA GLU A 102 -5.43 -3.38 28.10
C GLU A 102 -4.18 -4.16 27.67
N SER A 103 -4.06 -5.42 28.11
CA SER A 103 -2.97 -6.35 27.85
C SER A 103 -3.42 -7.80 27.62
N ASN A 104 -4.72 -8.08 27.54
CA ASN A 104 -5.26 -9.44 27.45
C ASN A 104 -6.18 -9.61 26.25
N VAL A 105 -6.00 -10.72 25.55
CA VAL A 105 -6.88 -11.20 24.47
C VAL A 105 -7.87 -12.18 25.05
N TYR A 106 -9.15 -11.94 24.80
CA TYR A 106 -10.22 -12.85 25.17
C TYR A 106 -10.77 -13.56 23.95
N ILE A 107 -10.98 -14.87 24.06
CA ILE A 107 -11.44 -15.71 22.95
C ILE A 107 -12.57 -16.59 23.45
N ASN A 108 -13.68 -16.63 22.71
CA ASN A 108 -14.69 -17.66 22.87
C ASN A 108 -14.27 -18.94 22.13
N ARG A 109 -13.70 -19.89 22.86
CA ARG A 109 -13.15 -21.13 22.33
C ARG A 109 -14.17 -21.99 21.60
N GLY A 110 -15.41 -22.04 22.07
CA GLY A 110 -16.42 -22.96 21.53
C GLY A 110 -15.98 -24.42 21.47
N GLY A 111 -15.06 -24.84 22.35
CA GLY A 111 -14.46 -26.18 22.39
C GLY A 111 -13.16 -26.36 21.58
N ASP A 112 -12.75 -25.36 20.81
CA ASP A 112 -11.51 -25.42 20.03
C ASP A 112 -10.27 -25.26 20.93
N SER A 113 -9.17 -25.90 20.53
CA SER A 113 -7.86 -25.84 21.22
C SER A 113 -6.80 -25.10 20.43
N PHE A 114 -7.04 -24.81 19.15
CA PHE A 114 -6.06 -24.15 18.29
C PHE A 114 -6.69 -22.95 17.56
N PHE A 115 -5.96 -21.84 17.54
CA PHE A 115 -6.40 -20.57 17.00
C PHE A 115 -5.29 -19.82 16.26
N PHE A 116 -5.68 -19.11 15.20
CA PHE A 116 -4.93 -18.00 14.66
C PHE A 116 -5.52 -16.70 15.22
N LEU A 117 -4.67 -15.87 15.80
CA LEU A 117 -5.03 -14.55 16.31
C LEU A 117 -4.46 -13.49 15.38
N PHE A 118 -5.34 -12.66 14.84
CA PHE A 118 -4.98 -11.55 13.96
C PHE A 118 -5.22 -10.24 14.70
N PHE A 119 -4.19 -9.40 14.78
CA PHE A 119 -4.22 -8.11 15.45
C PHE A 119 -4.05 -6.98 14.44
N SER A 120 -4.94 -6.00 14.50
CA SER A 120 -4.93 -4.83 13.62
C SER A 120 -5.79 -3.71 14.21
N GLU A 121 -5.49 -2.47 13.88
CA GLU A 121 -6.33 -1.31 14.22
C GLU A 121 -7.71 -1.37 13.52
N GLU A 122 -7.86 -2.21 12.50
CA GLU A 122 -9.09 -2.36 11.71
C GLU A 122 -10.12 -3.30 12.35
N TYR A 123 -9.71 -4.13 13.32
CA TYR A 123 -10.64 -5.08 13.94
C TYR A 123 -11.46 -4.39 15.04
N PRO A 124 -12.80 -4.56 15.06
CA PRO A 124 -13.61 -4.06 16.15
C PRO A 124 -13.41 -4.91 17.42
N ASP A 125 -13.51 -4.29 18.59
CA ASP A 125 -13.62 -5.03 19.85
C ASP A 125 -15.03 -5.63 19.95
N SER A 126 -15.11 -6.96 20.13
CA SER A 126 -16.40 -7.63 20.35
C SER A 126 -16.86 -7.62 21.81
N GLY A 127 -16.06 -7.09 22.73
CA GLY A 127 -16.41 -6.98 24.15
C GLY A 127 -16.43 -8.32 24.89
N VAL A 128 -15.87 -9.37 24.28
CA VAL A 128 -15.74 -10.68 24.92
C VAL A 128 -14.78 -10.57 26.12
N ARG A 129 -15.18 -11.14 27.26
CA ARG A 129 -14.42 -11.14 28.52
C ARG A 129 -14.56 -12.50 29.21
N GLY A 130 -13.51 -12.95 29.89
CA GLY A 130 -13.45 -14.27 30.53
C GLY A 130 -12.31 -14.37 31.55
N ASN A 131 -12.04 -15.58 32.02
CA ASN A 131 -10.99 -15.82 33.02
C ASN A 131 -9.61 -15.86 32.34
N ILE A 132 -8.63 -15.18 32.94
CA ILE A 132 -7.24 -15.22 32.47
C ILE A 132 -6.66 -16.61 32.75
N LEU A 133 -6.15 -17.26 31.71
CA LEU A 133 -5.50 -18.56 31.82
C LEU A 133 -4.12 -18.46 32.44
N SER A 134 -3.74 -19.48 33.20
CA SER A 134 -2.34 -19.72 33.58
C SER A 134 -1.49 -19.97 32.34
N SER A 135 -0.22 -19.58 32.37
CA SER A 135 0.76 -19.84 31.30
C SER A 135 0.92 -21.32 30.97
N ASP A 136 0.63 -22.22 31.90
CA ASP A 136 0.73 -23.67 31.69
C ASP A 136 -0.41 -24.23 30.80
N ASN A 137 -1.48 -23.45 30.60
CA ASN A 137 -2.67 -23.88 29.88
C ASN A 137 -2.68 -23.47 28.40
N TYR A 138 -1.66 -22.75 27.93
CA TYR A 138 -1.56 -22.33 26.55
C TYR A 138 -0.11 -22.25 26.07
N THR A 139 0.07 -22.20 24.75
CA THR A 139 1.37 -22.02 24.11
C THR A 139 1.19 -21.17 22.85
N VAL A 140 1.88 -20.03 22.80
CA VAL A 140 2.03 -19.23 21.57
C VAL A 140 3.15 -19.86 20.76
N SER A 141 2.82 -20.39 19.58
CA SER A 141 3.72 -21.26 18.81
C SER A 141 4.52 -20.51 17.75
N SER A 142 3.87 -19.60 17.02
CA SER A 142 4.51 -18.78 15.99
C SER A 142 3.91 -17.38 15.98
N SER A 143 4.70 -16.42 15.51
CA SER A 143 4.26 -15.05 15.23
C SER A 143 4.78 -14.60 13.86
N GLU A 144 3.97 -13.78 13.18
CA GLU A 144 4.32 -13.11 11.93
C GLU A 144 3.77 -11.68 11.99
N GLU A 145 4.59 -10.70 11.59
CA GLU A 145 4.15 -9.31 11.46
C GLU A 145 4.38 -8.86 10.03
N ARG A 146 3.36 -8.22 9.44
CA ARG A 146 3.43 -7.67 8.08
C ARG A 146 2.48 -6.50 7.90
N TYR A 147 2.67 -5.78 6.81
CA TYR A 147 1.75 -4.73 6.36
C TYR A 147 0.85 -5.28 5.26
N VAL A 148 -0.45 -5.06 5.40
CA VAL A 148 -1.47 -5.44 4.40
C VAL A 148 -2.28 -4.20 4.02
N TYR A 149 -2.84 -4.16 2.82
CA TYR A 149 -3.71 -3.06 2.44
C TYR A 149 -5.02 -3.14 3.24
N SER A 150 -5.60 -2.01 3.62
CA SER A 150 -6.90 -1.94 4.31
C SER A 150 -7.96 -1.39 3.37
N GLU A 151 -9.07 -2.11 3.22
CA GLU A 151 -10.24 -1.62 2.49
C GLU A 151 -10.79 -0.32 3.09
N ASN A 152 -10.74 -0.17 4.42
CA ASN A 152 -11.20 1.05 5.08
C ASN A 152 -10.27 2.24 4.78
N LYS A 153 -8.94 2.04 4.81
CA LYS A 153 -8.00 3.11 4.45
C LYS A 153 -8.09 3.50 2.98
N ILE A 154 -8.25 2.53 2.08
CA ILE A 154 -8.47 2.82 0.65
C ILE A 154 -9.75 3.63 0.43
N LEU A 155 -10.85 3.26 1.10
CA LEU A 155 -12.09 4.03 1.02
C LEU A 155 -11.97 5.42 1.65
N TYR A 156 -11.20 5.55 2.73
CA TYR A 156 -10.89 6.83 3.34
C TYR A 156 -10.11 7.73 2.37
N LEU A 157 -9.04 7.19 1.75
CA LEU A 157 -8.28 7.88 0.70
C LEU A 157 -9.16 8.29 -0.47
N LYS A 158 -10.04 7.41 -0.94
CA LYS A 158 -11.03 7.73 -1.97
C LYS A 158 -11.94 8.88 -1.52
N GLY A 159 -12.42 8.86 -0.27
CA GLY A 159 -13.25 9.92 0.28
C GLY A 159 -12.56 11.28 0.29
N ILE A 160 -11.26 11.33 0.61
CA ILE A 160 -10.47 12.56 0.48
C ILE A 160 -10.35 12.94 -0.99
N TYR A 161 -9.99 12.00 -1.86
CA TYR A 161 -9.79 12.21 -3.29
C TYR A 161 -11.02 12.84 -3.97
N ASP A 162 -12.21 12.32 -3.67
CA ASP A 162 -13.48 12.77 -4.27
C ASP A 162 -13.98 14.12 -3.73
N SER A 163 -13.43 14.62 -2.61
CA SER A 163 -13.87 15.88 -2.02
C SER A 163 -13.40 17.11 -2.82
N ASP A 164 -14.18 18.20 -2.76
CA ASP A 164 -13.97 19.42 -3.55
C ASP A 164 -12.53 19.98 -3.53
N SER A 165 -11.85 19.84 -2.39
CA SER A 165 -10.46 20.31 -2.20
C SER A 165 -9.47 19.20 -1.87
N GLY A 166 -9.92 17.96 -1.65
CA GLY A 166 -9.06 16.89 -1.16
C GLY A 166 -8.13 16.33 -2.23
N TYR A 167 -8.54 16.31 -3.50
CA TYR A 167 -7.65 15.91 -4.59
C TYR A 167 -6.37 16.76 -4.66
N GLU A 168 -6.50 18.10 -4.63
CA GLU A 168 -5.34 18.99 -4.68
C GLU A 168 -4.50 18.92 -3.39
N LYS A 169 -5.14 18.63 -2.24
CA LYS A 169 -4.42 18.36 -1.00
C LYS A 169 -3.61 17.07 -1.08
N LEU A 170 -4.20 15.97 -1.55
CA LEU A 170 -3.50 14.71 -1.76
C LEU A 170 -2.34 14.87 -2.74
N LYS A 171 -2.54 15.58 -3.86
CA LYS A 171 -1.44 15.90 -4.79
C LYS A 171 -0.27 16.61 -4.09
N LYS A 172 -0.57 17.55 -3.19
CA LYS A 172 0.44 18.29 -2.44
C LYS A 172 1.10 17.44 -1.36
N GLU A 173 0.33 16.62 -0.64
CA GLU A 173 0.83 15.69 0.39
C GLU A 173 1.74 14.64 -0.25
N PHE A 174 1.34 14.08 -1.39
CA PHE A 174 2.13 13.17 -2.21
C PHE A 174 3.20 13.90 -3.04
N ASN A 175 3.48 15.18 -2.76
CA ASN A 175 4.52 15.97 -3.41
C ASN A 175 4.55 15.83 -4.96
N LEU A 176 3.38 15.67 -5.59
CA LEU A 176 3.28 15.43 -7.02
C LEU A 176 3.46 16.75 -7.78
N PRO A 177 4.12 16.73 -8.95
CA PRO A 177 4.20 17.90 -9.81
C PRO A 177 2.82 18.51 -10.08
N VAL A 178 2.72 19.83 -10.07
CA VAL A 178 1.44 20.54 -10.30
C VAL A 178 0.78 20.09 -11.61
N ARG A 179 1.60 19.83 -12.63
CA ARG A 179 1.18 19.42 -13.97
C ARG A 179 0.76 17.95 -14.10
N SER A 180 1.06 17.09 -13.12
CA SER A 180 0.65 15.68 -13.16
C SER A 180 -0.67 15.50 -12.44
N SER A 181 -1.51 14.64 -12.97
CA SER A 181 -2.71 14.14 -12.33
C SER A 181 -2.58 12.66 -12.05
N PHE A 182 -3.34 12.17 -11.09
CA PHE A 182 -3.31 10.76 -10.76
C PHE A 182 -4.69 10.22 -10.40
N GLY A 183 -4.85 8.92 -10.49
CA GLY A 183 -6.01 8.18 -10.01
C GLY A 183 -5.58 6.78 -9.57
N PHE A 184 -6.46 6.10 -8.87
CA PHE A 184 -6.22 4.70 -8.49
C PHE A 184 -7.51 3.90 -8.51
N VAL A 185 -7.36 2.60 -8.77
CA VAL A 185 -8.46 1.64 -8.80
C VAL A 185 -8.03 0.39 -8.06
N VAL A 186 -8.86 -0.09 -7.14
CA VAL A 186 -8.72 -1.40 -6.52
C VAL A 186 -9.83 -2.29 -7.05
N GLU A 187 -9.47 -3.36 -7.75
CA GLU A 187 -10.39 -4.35 -8.31
C GLU A 187 -10.26 -5.68 -7.56
N PHE A 188 -11.38 -6.14 -6.99
CA PHE A 188 -11.47 -7.41 -6.28
C PHE A 188 -11.74 -8.57 -7.25
N ASP A 189 -11.45 -9.80 -6.82
CA ASP A 189 -11.66 -11.00 -7.65
C ASP A 189 -13.14 -11.26 -8.00
N ASP A 190 -14.09 -10.70 -7.23
CA ASP A 190 -15.52 -10.75 -7.52
C ASP A 190 -15.99 -9.71 -8.56
N GLY A 191 -15.08 -8.88 -9.07
CA GLY A 191 -15.32 -7.82 -10.05
C GLY A 191 -15.80 -6.49 -9.44
N THR A 192 -15.99 -6.41 -8.13
CA THR A 192 -16.27 -5.14 -7.45
C THR A 192 -15.02 -4.24 -7.48
N LYS A 193 -15.23 -2.91 -7.47
CA LYS A 193 -14.13 -1.95 -7.59
C LYS A 193 -14.29 -0.76 -6.65
N ILE A 194 -13.16 -0.26 -6.15
CA ILE A 194 -13.04 1.06 -5.54
C ILE A 194 -12.22 1.91 -6.50
N SER A 195 -12.88 2.84 -7.21
CA SER A 195 -12.22 3.73 -8.19
C SER A 195 -12.19 5.17 -7.67
N ALA A 196 -11.01 5.78 -7.71
CA ALA A 196 -10.74 7.18 -7.46
C ALA A 196 -10.07 7.75 -8.72
N GLU A 197 -10.90 8.04 -9.72
CA GLU A 197 -10.47 8.52 -11.04
C GLU A 197 -11.20 9.81 -11.41
N LYS A 198 -10.48 10.76 -12.00
CA LYS A 198 -11.06 11.96 -12.62
C LYS A 198 -11.19 11.78 -14.12
N ASN A 199 -12.00 12.62 -14.75
CA ASN A 199 -12.09 12.65 -16.21
C ASN A 199 -10.74 13.01 -16.81
N ILE A 200 -10.16 12.10 -17.60
CA ILE A 200 -8.87 12.27 -18.26
C ILE A 200 -9.13 13.02 -19.58
N PRO A 201 -8.56 14.23 -19.77
CA PRO A 201 -8.70 14.96 -21.02
C PRO A 201 -8.23 14.16 -22.24
N GLU A 202 -8.94 14.33 -23.36
CA GLU A 202 -8.55 13.69 -24.62
C GLU A 202 -7.17 14.18 -25.09
N GLY A 203 -6.36 13.26 -25.62
CA GLY A 203 -5.05 13.57 -26.19
C GLY A 203 -3.89 13.67 -25.18
N LEU A 204 -4.13 13.40 -23.90
CA LEU A 204 -3.05 13.22 -22.92
C LEU A 204 -2.52 11.79 -22.95
N GLU A 205 -1.23 11.65 -22.71
CA GLU A 205 -0.58 10.35 -22.53
C GLU A 205 -0.89 9.84 -21.12
N VAL A 206 -1.31 8.59 -21.02
CA VAL A 206 -1.71 7.96 -19.75
C VAL A 206 -0.75 6.83 -19.45
N PHE A 207 -0.22 6.84 -18.24
CA PHE A 207 0.68 5.82 -17.71
C PHE A 207 -0.02 5.10 -16.57
N SER A 208 0.18 3.79 -16.47
CA SER A 208 -0.45 2.99 -15.42
C SER A 208 0.43 1.84 -14.98
N GLU A 209 0.38 1.53 -13.69
CA GLU A 209 1.00 0.34 -13.10
C GLU A 209 -0.04 -0.47 -12.32
N ASP A 210 0.00 -1.79 -12.48
CA ASP A 210 -0.89 -2.75 -11.84
C ASP A 210 -0.10 -3.66 -10.90
N LYS A 211 -0.55 -3.81 -9.66
CA LYS A 211 0.04 -4.73 -8.67
C LYS A 211 -1.04 -5.57 -8.00
N ARG A 212 -0.79 -6.88 -7.90
CA ARG A 212 -1.62 -7.77 -7.08
C ARG A 212 -1.22 -7.63 -5.61
N ILE A 213 -2.19 -7.35 -4.75
CA ILE A 213 -2.00 -7.00 -3.35
C ILE A 213 -2.91 -7.85 -2.44
N GLU A 214 -2.49 -8.06 -1.20
CA GLU A 214 -3.34 -8.61 -0.14
C GLU A 214 -4.07 -7.47 0.58
N ILE A 215 -5.39 -7.58 0.69
CA ILE A 215 -6.25 -6.57 1.29
C ILE A 215 -7.09 -7.16 2.43
N LEU A 216 -7.03 -6.51 3.58
CA LEU A 216 -7.91 -6.72 4.71
C LEU A 216 -9.26 -6.04 4.43
N LYS A 217 -10.27 -6.87 4.18
CA LYS A 217 -11.65 -6.45 3.93
C LYS A 217 -12.31 -5.95 5.20
N LYS A 218 -13.39 -5.17 5.06
CA LYS A 218 -14.22 -4.68 6.19
C LYS A 218 -14.76 -5.77 7.10
N ASN A 219 -15.00 -6.96 6.55
CA ASN A 219 -15.47 -8.12 7.30
C ASN A 219 -14.33 -8.85 8.05
N GLY A 220 -13.11 -8.32 7.99
CA GLY A 220 -11.91 -8.85 8.59
C GLY A 220 -11.26 -10.03 7.87
N LYS A 221 -11.71 -10.39 6.67
CA LYS A 221 -11.04 -11.40 5.83
C LYS A 221 -9.91 -10.78 5.02
N ILE A 222 -8.88 -11.57 4.74
CA ILE A 222 -7.81 -11.19 3.84
C ILE A 222 -8.08 -11.83 2.48
N GLU A 223 -8.11 -11.02 1.44
CA GLU A 223 -8.34 -11.45 0.06
C GLU A 223 -7.28 -10.80 -0.85
N PHE A 224 -7.17 -11.28 -2.08
CA PHE A 224 -6.31 -10.63 -3.08
C PHE A 224 -7.12 -9.63 -3.92
N ALA A 225 -6.49 -8.53 -4.28
CA ALA A 225 -7.05 -7.52 -5.19
C ALA A 225 -5.95 -7.00 -6.13
N ASN A 226 -6.34 -6.36 -7.23
CA ASN A 226 -5.43 -5.66 -8.13
C ASN A 226 -5.53 -4.16 -7.86
N LEU A 227 -4.43 -3.54 -7.43
CA LEU A 227 -4.30 -2.08 -7.32
C LEU A 227 -3.67 -1.55 -8.61
N ARG A 228 -4.42 -0.71 -9.30
CA ARG A 228 -3.97 0.09 -10.44
C ARG A 228 -3.73 1.52 -10.00
N VAL A 229 -2.59 2.09 -10.34
CA VAL A 229 -2.32 3.53 -10.24
C VAL A 229 -2.17 4.09 -11.63
N ILE A 230 -2.76 5.24 -11.88
CA ILE A 230 -2.83 5.89 -13.20
C ILE A 230 -2.31 7.31 -13.06
N ILE A 231 -1.49 7.78 -14.01
CA ILE A 231 -0.98 9.16 -14.09
C ILE A 231 -1.16 9.70 -15.50
N TRP A 232 -1.49 10.99 -15.61
CA TRP A 232 -1.62 11.73 -16.87
C TRP A 232 -1.32 13.22 -16.70
#